data_AF-A0A1Y4VYX7-F1
#
_entry.id   AF-A0A1Y4VYX7-F1
#
_cell.length_a   1.000
_cell.length_b   1.000
_cell.length_c   1.000
_cell.angle_alpha   90.00
_cell.angle_beta   90.00
_cell.angle_gamma   90.00
#
_symmetry.space_group_name_H-M   'P 1'
#
loop_
_entity.id
_entity.type
_entity.pdbx_description
1 polymer ?
#
loop_
_entity_poly.entity_id
_entity_poly.type
_entity_poly.pdbx_seq_one_letter_code
_entity_poly.pdbx_strand_id
1 'polypeptide(L)'
;MGKRRPSGDGMVRKREDGRWEGRIVIGHQDSGEPIFRYVSAKTQKELLKKLHQNIEEYRDVDLCENSKMSLGEWLDRWLEEYVAPSVRPSTLEGYRGYIQRNIKPHLGDKPV
;
A
#
# COMPACT_ATOMS: atom_id res chain seq x y z
N MET A 1 15.58 -33.99 -11.90
CA MET A 1 14.76 -32.87 -12.41
C MET A 1 14.25 -32.06 -11.23
N GLY A 2 14.74 -30.84 -11.03
CA GLY A 2 14.32 -29.99 -9.93
C GLY A 2 12.84 -29.64 -10.09
N LYS A 3 12.03 -29.97 -9.08
CA LYS A 3 10.59 -29.70 -9.04
C LYS A 3 10.39 -28.21 -9.25
N ARG A 4 9.91 -27.83 -10.45
CA ARG A 4 9.68 -26.45 -10.84
C ARG A 4 8.67 -25.86 -9.86
N ARG A 5 9.06 -24.80 -9.17
CA ARG A 5 8.21 -24.16 -8.16
C ARG A 5 6.93 -23.64 -8.84
N PRO A 6 5.77 -23.68 -8.17
CA PRO A 6 4.54 -23.13 -8.73
C PRO A 6 4.82 -21.70 -9.17
N SER A 7 4.50 -21.38 -10.43
CA SER A 7 4.55 -20.03 -10.96
C SER A 7 3.48 -19.19 -10.26
N GLY A 8 3.78 -18.73 -9.06
CA GLY A 8 3.10 -17.62 -8.42
C GLY A 8 4.12 -16.52 -8.23
N ASP A 9 3.73 -15.27 -8.36
CA ASP A 9 4.59 -14.07 -8.31
C ASP A 9 5.33 -13.83 -6.99
N GLY A 10 5.43 -14.86 -6.14
CA GLY A 10 6.13 -14.83 -4.88
C GLY A 10 7.43 -15.64 -4.86
N MET A 11 8.47 -15.05 -4.27
CA MET A 11 9.74 -15.73 -3.97
C MET A 11 9.71 -16.21 -2.53
N VAL A 12 10.10 -17.46 -2.26
CA VAL A 12 10.36 -17.97 -0.90
C VAL A 12 11.79 -18.53 -0.85
N ARG A 13 12.59 -18.06 0.11
CA ARG A 13 13.97 -18.52 0.33
C ARG A 13 14.34 -18.59 1.80
N LYS A 14 15.32 -19.44 2.13
CA LYS A 14 15.98 -19.46 3.44
C LYS A 14 17.26 -18.64 3.36
N ARG A 15 17.49 -17.78 4.34
CA ARG A 15 18.72 -16.98 4.50
C ARG A 15 19.82 -17.79 5.21
N GLU A 16 21.04 -17.29 5.12
CA GLU A 16 22.20 -17.82 5.84
C GLU A 16 22.04 -17.74 7.37
N ASP A 17 21.31 -16.74 7.87
CA ASP A 17 20.99 -16.56 9.30
C ASP A 17 19.92 -17.55 9.81
N GLY A 18 19.42 -18.46 8.96
CA GLY A 18 18.40 -19.44 9.29
C GLY A 18 16.95 -18.95 9.19
N ARG A 19 16.72 -17.64 8.95
CA ARG A 19 15.37 -17.08 8.75
C ARG A 19 14.85 -17.37 7.35
N TRP A 20 13.54 -17.34 7.21
CA TRP A 20 12.82 -17.48 5.95
C TRP A 20 12.38 -16.10 5.47
N GLU A 21 12.63 -15.82 4.19
CA GLU A 21 12.19 -14.62 3.49
C GLU A 21 11.24 -14.98 2.37
N GLY A 22 10.20 -14.16 2.24
CA GLY A 22 9.17 -14.27 1.23
C GLY A 22 8.90 -12.92 0.60
N ARG A 23 8.46 -12.89 -0.66
CA ARG A 23 7.82 -11.72 -1.25
C ARG A 23 6.57 -12.11 -2.01
N ILE A 24 5.65 -11.16 -2.19
CA ILE A 24 4.54 -11.24 -3.14
C ILE A 24 4.49 -9.94 -3.94
N VAL A 25 3.93 -10.00 -5.15
CA VAL A 25 3.54 -8.79 -5.89
C VAL A 25 2.22 -8.28 -5.32
N ILE A 26 2.14 -6.98 -5.05
CA ILE A 26 0.97 -6.29 -4.47
C ILE A 26 0.40 -5.20 -5.38
N GLY A 27 0.94 -5.08 -6.60
CA GLY A 27 0.52 -4.11 -7.61
C GLY A 27 1.63 -3.80 -8.60
N HIS A 28 1.40 -2.83 -9.48
CA HIS A 28 2.33 -2.42 -10.52
C HIS A 28 2.47 -0.89 -10.58
N GLN A 29 3.68 -0.42 -10.84
CA GLN A 29 3.93 0.98 -11.15
C GLN A 29 3.35 1.33 -12.53
N ASP A 30 3.21 2.62 -12.82
CA ASP A 30 2.75 3.12 -14.12
C ASP A 30 3.68 2.70 -15.28
N SER A 31 4.95 2.41 -14.96
CA SER A 31 5.96 1.84 -15.86
C SER A 31 5.74 0.35 -16.20
N GLY A 32 4.83 -0.33 -15.50
CA GLY A 32 4.61 -1.77 -15.56
C GLY A 32 5.52 -2.59 -14.63
N GLU A 33 6.38 -1.95 -13.84
CA GLU A 33 7.24 -2.65 -12.89
C GLU A 33 6.45 -3.17 -11.66
N PRO A 34 6.65 -4.42 -11.21
CA PRO A 34 5.93 -4.98 -10.08
C PRO A 34 6.36 -4.36 -8.75
N ILE A 35 5.39 -4.05 -7.89
CA ILE A 35 5.59 -3.60 -6.51
C ILE A 35 5.59 -4.84 -5.61
N PHE A 36 6.66 -5.03 -4.82
CA PHE A 36 6.81 -6.20 -3.96
C PHE A 36 6.58 -5.89 -2.48
N ARG A 37 5.83 -6.75 -1.80
CA ARG A 37 5.78 -6.81 -0.33
C ARG A 37 6.70 -7.90 0.17
N TYR A 38 7.66 -7.54 1.02
CA TYR A 38 8.61 -8.47 1.63
C TYR A 38 8.17 -8.84 3.05
N VAL A 39 8.26 -10.14 3.37
CA VAL A 39 7.98 -10.67 4.70
C VAL A 39 9.07 -11.63 5.14
N SER A 40 9.38 -11.65 6.43
CA SER A 40 10.33 -12.59 7.01
C SER A 40 9.76 -13.30 8.23
N ALA A 41 10.22 -14.52 8.48
CA ALA A 41 9.85 -15.32 9.64
C ALA A 41 10.96 -16.26 10.06
N LYS A 42 10.90 -16.80 11.28
CA LYS A 42 11.89 -17.76 11.78
C LYS A 42 11.67 -19.14 11.17
N THR A 43 10.42 -19.51 10.90
CA THR A 43 10.06 -20.81 10.32
C THR A 43 9.37 -20.67 8.96
N GLN A 44 9.46 -21.71 8.13
CA GLN A 44 8.76 -21.76 6.85
C GLN A 44 7.24 -21.68 7.03
N LYS A 45 6.69 -22.33 8.06
CA LYS A 45 5.25 -22.34 8.35
C LYS A 45 4.74 -20.95 8.70
N GLU A 46 5.46 -20.20 9.52
CA GLU A 46 5.13 -18.81 9.84
C GLU A 46 5.23 -17.92 8.61
N LEU A 47 6.25 -18.12 7.77
CA LEU A 47 6.40 -17.35 6.53
C LEU A 47 5.19 -17.57 5.62
N LEU A 48 4.80 -18.82 5.38
CA LEU A 48 3.64 -19.15 4.54
C LEU A 48 2.35 -18.56 5.11
N LYS A 49 2.17 -18.60 6.43
CA LYS A 49 1.02 -17.95 7.08
C LYS A 49 1.00 -16.44 6.81
N LYS A 50 2.13 -15.75 6.97
CA LYS A 50 2.25 -14.31 6.68
C LYS A 50 1.98 -14.01 5.21
N LEU A 51 2.54 -14.81 4.30
CA LEU A 51 2.32 -14.65 2.86
C LEU A 51 0.84 -14.81 2.50
N HIS A 52 0.18 -15.84 3.01
CA HIS A 52 -1.27 -16.03 2.80
C HIS A 52 -2.07 -14.85 3.33
N GLN A 53 -1.76 -14.34 4.53
CA GLN A 53 -2.42 -13.15 5.07
C GLN A 53 -2.24 -11.92 4.17
N ASN A 54 -1.02 -11.69 3.66
CA ASN A 54 -0.78 -10.58 2.74
C ASN A 54 -1.53 -10.79 1.40
N ILE A 55 -1.57 -12.02 0.88
CA ILE A 55 -2.33 -12.31 -0.35
C ILE A 55 -3.82 -12.01 -0.15
N GLU A 56 -4.42 -12.33 1.00
CA GLU A 56 -5.81 -11.96 1.29
C GLU A 56 -5.98 -10.45 1.46
N GLU A 57 -5.05 -9.78 2.15
CA GLU A 57 -5.08 -8.33 2.40
C GLU A 57 -4.99 -7.50 1.11
N TYR A 58 -4.18 -7.95 0.14
CA TYR A 58 -3.96 -7.28 -1.14
C TYR A 58 -4.75 -7.91 -2.30
N ARG A 59 -5.68 -8.84 -2.06
CA ARG A 59 -6.38 -9.56 -3.14
C ARG A 59 -7.12 -8.63 -4.10
N ASP A 60 -7.76 -7.59 -3.55
CA ASP A 60 -8.55 -6.61 -4.30
C ASP A 60 -7.85 -5.24 -4.37
N VAL A 61 -6.54 -5.21 -4.07
CA VAL A 61 -5.73 -3.99 -4.05
C VAL A 61 -4.70 -4.08 -5.15
N ASP A 62 -4.80 -3.21 -6.15
CA ASP A 62 -3.73 -2.99 -7.13
C ASP A 62 -3.02 -1.67 -6.79
N LEU A 63 -1.95 -1.78 -5.99
CA LEU A 63 -1.18 -0.59 -5.63
C LEU A 63 -0.43 -0.08 -6.85
N CYS A 64 -0.64 1.19 -7.18
CA CYS A 64 0.16 1.91 -8.17
C CYS A 64 1.12 2.88 -7.48
N GLU A 65 1.98 3.57 -8.23
CA GLU A 65 2.94 4.51 -7.66
C GLU A 65 2.24 5.64 -6.87
N ASN A 66 1.01 5.99 -7.27
CA ASN A 66 0.16 6.95 -6.58
C ASN A 66 -0.36 6.47 -5.22
N SER A 67 -0.34 5.16 -4.94
CA SER A 67 -0.75 4.59 -3.65
C SER A 67 0.26 4.82 -2.51
N LYS A 68 1.37 5.53 -2.78
CA LYS A 68 2.27 6.06 -1.75
C LYS A 68 1.80 7.39 -1.18
N MET A 69 0.85 8.06 -1.84
CA MET A 69 0.33 9.35 -1.39
C MET A 69 -0.36 9.15 -0.05
N SER A 70 -0.04 10.02 0.91
CA SER A 70 -0.75 10.05 2.19
C SER A 70 -2.15 10.65 2.01
N LEU A 71 -3.08 10.29 2.89
CA LEU A 71 -4.42 10.87 2.91
C LEU A 71 -4.36 12.38 3.10
N GLY A 72 -3.38 12.87 3.85
CA GLY A 72 -3.15 14.30 4.02
C GLY A 72 -2.83 15.01 2.71
N GLU A 73 -1.91 14.47 1.93
CA GLU A 73 -1.53 15.00 0.61
C GLU A 73 -2.68 14.89 -0.39
N TRP A 74 -3.38 13.75 -0.39
CA TRP A 74 -4.54 13.56 -1.26
C TRP A 74 -5.66 14.55 -0.94
N LEU A 75 -5.92 14.83 0.35
CA LEU A 75 -6.94 15.80 0.76
C LEU A 75 -6.59 17.23 0.39
N ASP A 76 -5.30 17.60 0.40
CA ASP A 76 -4.86 18.92 -0.10
C ASP A 76 -5.12 19.03 -1.60
N ARG A 77 -4.71 18.01 -2.35
CA ARG A 77 -4.95 17.95 -3.80
C ARG A 77 -6.45 17.97 -4.12
N TRP A 78 -7.25 17.21 -3.38
CA TRP A 78 -8.70 17.18 -3.52
C TRP A 78 -9.32 18.56 -3.28
N LEU A 79 -8.92 19.24 -2.21
CA LEU A 79 -9.38 20.59 -1.90
C LEU A 79 -9.05 21.59 -3.00
N GLU A 80 -7.82 21.54 -3.53
CA GLU A 80 -7.31 22.54 -4.48
C GLU A 80 -7.75 22.29 -5.92
N GLU A 81 -7.62 21.06 -6.41
CA GLU A 81 -7.85 20.73 -7.82
C GLU A 81 -9.34 20.48 -8.13
N TYR A 82 -10.09 19.92 -7.18
CA TYR A 82 -11.45 19.43 -7.44
C TYR A 82 -12.53 20.28 -6.76
N VAL A 83 -12.29 20.70 -5.51
CA VAL A 83 -13.32 21.37 -4.71
C VAL A 83 -13.29 22.88 -4.88
N ALA A 84 -12.11 23.51 -4.84
CA ALA A 84 -11.98 24.96 -4.96
C ALA A 84 -12.68 25.57 -6.19
N PRO A 85 -12.68 24.92 -7.39
CA PRO A 85 -13.40 25.45 -8.55
C PRO A 85 -14.94 25.37 -8.45
N SER A 86 -15.47 24.52 -7.57
CA SER A 86 -16.91 24.16 -7.53
C SER A 86 -17.68 24.74 -6.34
N VAL A 87 -16.99 25.21 -5.30
CA VAL A 87 -17.62 25.70 -4.06
C VAL A 87 -17.36 27.17 -3.79
N ARG A 88 -18.20 27.78 -2.95
CA ARG A 88 -17.99 29.16 -2.50
C ARG A 88 -16.78 29.25 -1.57
N PRO A 89 -16.09 30.41 -1.50
CA PRO A 89 -14.93 30.59 -0.63
C PRO A 89 -15.19 30.23 0.84
N SER A 90 -16.35 30.61 1.39
CA SER A 90 -16.72 30.28 2.77
C SER A 90 -16.87 28.77 3.02
N THR A 91 -17.37 28.03 2.04
CA THR A 91 -17.48 26.57 2.10
C THR A 91 -16.10 25.92 2.03
N LEU A 92 -15.23 26.43 1.14
CA LEU A 92 -13.86 25.95 1.01
C LEU A 92 -13.07 26.10 2.32
N GLU A 93 -13.17 27.26 2.96
CA GLU A 93 -12.53 27.51 4.27
C GLU A 93 -13.08 26.58 5.37
N GLY A 94 -14.38 26.29 5.35
CA GLY A 94 -14.98 25.31 6.24
C GLY A 94 -14.37 23.91 6.07
N TYR A 95 -14.29 23.42 4.83
CA TYR A 95 -13.70 22.12 4.52
C TYR A 95 -12.22 22.05 4.88
N ARG A 96 -11.44 23.10 4.55
CA ARG A 96 -10.03 23.22 4.95
C ARG A 96 -9.89 23.10 6.47
N GLY A 97 -10.75 23.79 7.23
CA GLY A 97 -10.79 23.73 8.68
C GLY A 97 -11.09 22.33 9.23
N TYR A 98 -12.08 21.61 8.68
CA TYR A 98 -12.39 20.24 9.12
C TYR A 98 -11.25 19.27 8.81
N ILE A 99 -10.68 19.36 7.61
CA ILE A 99 -9.57 18.51 7.19
C ILE A 99 -8.35 18.73 8.09
N GLN A 100 -7.96 19.98 8.34
CA GLN A 100 -6.78 20.30 9.13
C GLN A 100 -6.93 19.95 10.62
N ARG A 101 -8.11 20.17 11.22
CA ARG A 101 -8.30 19.97 12.66
C ARG A 101 -8.71 18.55 13.03
N ASN A 102 -9.47 17.87 12.17
CA ASN A 102 -10.14 16.62 12.55
C ASN A 102 -9.61 15.40 11.77
N ILE A 103 -9.19 15.57 10.51
CA ILE A 103 -8.83 14.41 9.67
C ILE A 103 -7.32 14.21 9.66
N LYS A 104 -6.56 15.23 9.24
CA LYS A 104 -5.10 15.15 9.11
C LYS A 104 -4.38 14.73 10.39
N PRO A 105 -4.71 15.23 11.59
CA PRO A 105 -4.00 14.84 12.81
C PRO A 105 -4.16 13.36 13.21
N HIS A 106 -5.19 12.68 12.69
CA HIS A 106 -5.52 11.32 13.07
C HIS A 106 -5.30 10.30 11.94
N LEU A 107 -5.47 10.72 10.69
CA LEU A 107 -5.46 9.85 9.52
C LEU A 107 -4.57 10.37 8.40
N GLY A 108 -4.00 11.57 8.52
CA GLY A 108 -3.26 12.23 7.44
C GLY A 108 -2.08 11.42 6.93
N ASP A 109 -1.33 10.76 7.81
CA ASP A 109 -0.13 10.00 7.45
C ASP A 109 -0.43 8.60 6.89
N LYS A 110 -1.70 8.21 6.81
CA LYS A 110 -2.09 6.89 6.27
C LYS A 110 -2.08 6.95 4.74
N PRO A 111 -1.56 5.93 4.05
CA PRO A 111 -1.64 5.86 2.59
C PRO A 111 -3.11 5.73 2.12
N VAL A 112 -3.40 6.27 0.93
CA VAL A 112 -4.72 6.18 0.26
C VAL A 112 -4.73 5.10 -0.82
#